data_AF-A0A3E4WG35-F1
#
_entry.id   AF-A0A3E4WG35-F1
#
_cell.length_a   1.000
_cell.length_b   1.000
_cell.length_c   1.000
_cell.angle_alpha   90.00
_cell.angle_beta   90.00
_cell.angle_gamma   90.00
#
_symmetry.space_group_name_H-M   'P 1'
#
loop_
_entity.id
_entity.type
_entity.pdbx_description
1 polymer ?
#
loop_
_entity_poly.entity_id
_entity_poly.type
_entity_poly.pdbx_seq_one_letter_code
_entity_poly.pdbx_strand_id
1 'polypeptide(L)'
;MEKDKLERNVIQPSLKEFSREMLSRLIEISFIELEQAPAEDEPQANGNPQDEKGYTKYESRYLAQKELFSLMLFDPMLEEQISMRKNANFDYMTGLHFFITANKNFHYNFGFFEQQIDFFDQILNGWCSFLDQVVRDVTALQGFITEQCVELEFDGILRLFLCKDTIISASLNLDSFNTIFKKRTGNYHYHFGLYLCEGKKQKTQLMVSGQGDGKGKDSGLYKAVNWFNDLVESLKKKYNATLKQN
;
A
#
# COMPACT_ATOMS: atom_id res chain seq x y z
N MET A 1 -8.78 -37.70 -2.96
CA MET A 1 -7.38 -37.74 -3.42
C MET A 1 -7.35 -36.75 -4.58
N GLU A 2 -6.83 -35.54 -4.49
CA GLU A 2 -6.06 -34.83 -3.48
C GLU A 2 -6.87 -33.64 -2.95
N LYS A 3 -6.91 -33.47 -1.63
CA LYS A 3 -7.11 -32.13 -1.07
C LYS A 3 -5.75 -31.48 -1.25
N ASP A 4 -5.62 -30.61 -2.24
CA ASP A 4 -4.54 -29.63 -2.27
C ASP A 4 -4.70 -28.79 -1.01
N LYS A 5 -4.03 -29.26 0.05
CA LYS A 5 -3.48 -28.40 1.08
C LYS A 5 -2.53 -27.51 0.32
N LEU A 6 -3.05 -26.40 -0.19
CA LEU A 6 -2.26 -25.20 -0.37
C LEU A 6 -1.69 -24.96 1.04
N GLU A 7 -0.47 -25.43 1.27
CA GLU A 7 0.38 -24.94 2.32
C GLU A 7 0.46 -23.44 2.05
N ARG A 8 -0.49 -22.68 2.62
CA ARG A 8 -0.41 -21.24 2.74
C ARG A 8 0.83 -21.04 3.59
N ASN A 9 1.98 -20.91 2.92
CA ASN A 9 3.17 -20.36 3.51
C ASN A 9 2.73 -18.96 3.97
N VAL A 10 2.37 -18.85 5.25
CA VAL A 10 2.00 -17.58 5.84
C VAL A 10 3.28 -16.76 5.83
N ILE A 11 3.41 -15.89 4.82
CA ILE A 11 4.59 -15.04 4.66
C ILE A 11 4.51 -14.01 5.78
N GLN A 12 5.32 -14.20 6.82
CA GLN A 12 5.41 -13.30 7.97
C GLN A 12 6.85 -12.81 8.09
N PRO A 13 7.25 -11.87 7.22
CA PRO A 13 8.63 -11.45 7.19
C PRO A 13 8.97 -10.62 8.42
N SER A 14 10.20 -10.77 8.89
CA SER A 14 10.73 -9.82 9.86
C SER A 14 10.92 -8.46 9.19
N LEU A 15 10.94 -7.39 9.98
CA LEU A 15 11.22 -6.03 9.51
C LEU A 15 12.52 -5.97 8.69
N LYS A 16 13.56 -6.69 9.10
CA LYS A 16 14.88 -6.68 8.44
C LYS A 16 14.87 -7.35 7.07
N GLU A 17 13.99 -8.30 6.87
CA GLU A 17 13.89 -9.02 5.60
C GLU A 17 12.97 -8.26 4.63
N PHE A 18 12.15 -7.30 5.10
CA PHE A 18 11.16 -6.61 4.29
C PHE A 18 11.74 -6.03 2.99
N SER A 19 11.12 -6.39 1.87
CA SER A 19 11.57 -6.00 0.53
C SER A 19 10.37 -5.69 -0.37
N ARG A 20 10.65 -5.26 -1.61
CA ARG A 20 9.62 -5.06 -2.65
C ARG A 20 8.88 -6.34 -2.98
N GLU A 21 9.63 -7.44 -3.12
CA GLU A 21 9.09 -8.77 -3.42
C GLU A 21 8.15 -9.23 -2.32
N MET A 22 8.53 -8.99 -1.07
CA MET A 22 7.71 -9.40 0.07
C MET A 22 6.49 -8.51 0.23
N LEU A 23 6.62 -7.22 -0.05
CA LEU A 23 5.47 -6.32 -0.11
C LEU A 23 4.49 -6.74 -1.21
N SER A 24 4.95 -7.03 -2.43
CA SER A 24 4.09 -7.53 -3.52
C SER A 24 3.29 -8.75 -3.10
N ARG A 25 3.98 -9.76 -2.54
CA ARG A 25 3.34 -10.99 -2.08
C ARG A 25 2.32 -10.76 -0.97
N LEU A 26 2.62 -9.88 -0.01
CA LEU A 26 1.67 -9.54 1.07
C LEU A 26 0.41 -8.87 0.50
N ILE A 27 0.57 -7.99 -0.49
CA ILE A 27 -0.54 -7.32 -1.17
C ILE A 27 -1.37 -8.30 -1.99
N GLU A 28 -0.74 -9.21 -2.75
CA GLU A 28 -1.42 -10.27 -3.48
C GLU A 28 -2.26 -11.15 -2.56
N ILE A 29 -1.70 -11.59 -1.42
CA ILE A 29 -2.42 -12.36 -0.41
C ILE A 29 -3.63 -11.57 0.10
N SER A 30 -3.48 -10.27 0.37
CA SER A 30 -4.56 -9.44 0.87
C SER A 30 -5.76 -9.36 -0.09
N PHE A 31 -5.52 -9.31 -1.40
CA PHE A 31 -6.57 -9.33 -2.40
C PHE A 31 -7.26 -10.70 -2.49
N ILE A 32 -6.48 -11.78 -2.46
CA ILE A 32 -7.03 -13.15 -2.46
C ILE A 32 -7.91 -13.39 -1.23
N GLU A 33 -7.49 -12.91 -0.06
CA GLU A 33 -8.27 -13.04 1.18
C GLU A 33 -9.56 -12.22 1.15
N LEU A 34 -9.56 -11.05 0.50
CA LEU A 34 -10.77 -10.26 0.26
C LEU A 34 -11.76 -10.98 -0.67
N GLU A 35 -11.29 -11.60 -1.75
CA GLU A 35 -12.14 -12.37 -2.67
C GLU A 35 -12.74 -13.63 -2.02
N GLN A 36 -12.01 -14.25 -1.09
CA GLN A 36 -12.43 -15.48 -0.38
C GLN A 36 -13.23 -15.21 0.89
N ALA A 37 -13.38 -13.95 1.31
CA ALA A 37 -14.22 -13.62 2.44
C ALA A 37 -15.65 -14.10 2.16
N PRO A 38 -16.30 -14.86 3.07
CA PRO A 38 -17.68 -15.26 2.87
C PRO A 38 -18.50 -13.99 2.65
N ALA A 39 -19.27 -13.95 1.56
CA ALA A 39 -20.35 -12.99 1.43
C ALA A 39 -21.17 -13.11 2.72
N GLU A 40 -21.24 -12.04 3.51
CA GLU A 40 -22.06 -12.02 4.70
C GLU A 40 -23.44 -12.55 4.32
N ASP A 41 -23.93 -13.53 5.09
CA ASP A 41 -25.16 -14.27 4.83
C ASP A 41 -26.24 -13.33 4.29
N GLU A 42 -26.85 -13.68 3.14
CA GLU A 42 -27.96 -12.95 2.55
C GLU A 42 -28.96 -12.55 3.65
N PRO A 43 -29.24 -11.25 3.85
CA PRO A 43 -30.31 -10.86 4.75
C PRO A 43 -31.58 -11.51 4.22
N GLN A 44 -32.22 -12.36 5.04
CA GLN A 44 -33.54 -12.88 4.72
C GLN A 44 -34.45 -11.72 4.34
N ALA A 45 -34.98 -11.78 3.12
CA ALA A 45 -35.81 -10.75 2.51
C ALA A 45 -37.04 -10.45 3.40
N ASN A 46 -36.90 -9.46 4.26
CA ASN A 46 -38.02 -8.71 4.82
C ASN A 46 -38.04 -7.36 4.12
N GLY A 47 -39.09 -7.18 3.32
CA GLY A 47 -39.21 -6.12 2.34
C GLY A 47 -38.95 -4.72 2.87
N ASN A 48 -37.96 -4.06 2.27
CA ASN A 48 -37.95 -2.64 1.94
C ASN A 48 -36.94 -2.43 0.79
N PRO A 49 -37.33 -1.88 -0.38
CA PRO A 49 -36.47 -1.86 -1.57
C PRO A 49 -35.43 -0.73 -1.59
N GLN A 50 -34.85 -0.35 -0.45
CA GLN A 50 -33.93 0.81 -0.40
C GLN A 50 -32.56 0.62 0.26
N ASP A 51 -32.21 -0.55 0.79
CA ASP A 51 -30.90 -0.74 1.45
C ASP A 51 -30.13 -1.97 0.96
N GLU A 52 -30.11 -2.20 -0.36
CA GLU A 52 -29.10 -3.09 -0.95
C GLU A 52 -27.92 -2.24 -1.44
N LYS A 53 -26.85 -2.15 -0.64
CA LYS A 53 -25.51 -1.82 -1.16
C LYS A 53 -24.97 -3.01 -1.98
N GLY A 54 -25.73 -3.40 -3.01
CA GLY A 54 -25.22 -4.25 -4.07
C GLY A 54 -24.38 -3.37 -4.98
N TYR A 55 -23.06 -3.54 -4.95
CA TYR A 55 -22.18 -2.91 -5.92
C TYR A 55 -22.76 -3.16 -7.32
N THR A 56 -23.12 -2.09 -8.01
CA THR A 56 -23.60 -2.19 -9.38
C THR A 56 -22.51 -2.88 -10.22
N LYS A 57 -22.88 -3.60 -11.29
CA LYS A 57 -21.92 -4.23 -12.23
C LYS A 57 -20.86 -3.23 -12.76
N TYR A 58 -21.18 -1.94 -12.71
CA TYR A 58 -20.28 -0.85 -13.07
C TYR A 58 -19.24 -0.56 -11.98
N GLU A 59 -19.66 -0.50 -10.70
CA GLU A 59 -18.76 -0.32 -9.56
C GLU A 59 -17.83 -1.53 -9.36
N SER A 60 -18.32 -2.75 -9.58
CA SER A 60 -17.49 -3.96 -9.48
C SER A 60 -16.42 -4.06 -10.58
N ARG A 61 -16.70 -3.61 -11.80
CA ARG A 61 -15.69 -3.49 -12.87
C ARG A 61 -14.61 -2.47 -12.54
N TYR A 62 -14.99 -1.34 -11.93
CA TYR A 62 -14.04 -0.31 -11.53
C TYR A 62 -13.15 -0.82 -10.39
N LEU A 63 -13.70 -1.62 -9.46
CA LEU A 63 -12.95 -2.27 -8.40
C LEU A 63 -11.89 -3.23 -8.97
N ALA A 64 -12.28 -4.19 -9.81
CA ALA A 64 -11.35 -5.15 -10.41
C ALA A 64 -10.22 -4.46 -11.23
N GLN A 65 -10.53 -3.34 -11.89
CA GLN A 65 -9.53 -2.53 -12.58
C GLN A 65 -8.56 -1.84 -11.62
N LYS A 66 -9.05 -1.29 -10.50
CA LYS A 66 -8.20 -0.71 -9.45
C LYS A 66 -7.29 -1.76 -8.84
N GLU A 67 -7.80 -2.96 -8.59
CA GLU A 67 -7.04 -4.07 -8.02
C GLU A 67 -5.93 -4.52 -8.98
N LEU A 68 -6.26 -4.75 -10.26
CA LEU A 68 -5.28 -5.10 -11.28
C LEU A 68 -4.18 -4.03 -11.40
N PHE A 69 -4.58 -2.75 -11.44
CA PHE A 69 -3.61 -1.65 -11.50
C PHE A 69 -2.77 -1.59 -10.23
N SER A 70 -3.36 -1.83 -9.07
CA SER A 70 -2.64 -1.89 -7.80
C SER A 70 -1.60 -3.02 -7.82
N LEU A 71 -1.96 -4.22 -8.27
CA LEU A 71 -1.01 -5.32 -8.41
C LEU A 71 0.16 -4.96 -9.33
N MET A 72 -0.10 -4.33 -10.47
CA MET A 72 0.95 -3.81 -11.35
C MET A 72 1.86 -2.80 -10.64
N LEU A 73 1.30 -1.91 -9.82
CA LEU A 73 2.07 -0.91 -9.07
C LEU A 73 2.97 -1.52 -7.98
N PHE A 74 2.62 -2.69 -7.45
CA PHE A 74 3.42 -3.40 -6.45
C PHE A 74 4.35 -4.44 -7.05
N ASP A 75 4.31 -4.65 -8.37
CA ASP A 75 5.20 -5.56 -9.09
C ASP A 75 6.67 -5.22 -8.79
N PRO A 76 7.48 -6.18 -8.31
CA PRO A 76 8.90 -5.95 -8.02
C PRO A 76 9.71 -5.52 -9.26
N MET A 77 9.23 -5.87 -10.45
CA MET A 77 9.86 -5.54 -11.74
C MET A 77 9.31 -4.24 -12.34
N LEU A 78 8.48 -3.48 -11.62
CA LEU A 78 7.83 -2.27 -12.16
C LEU A 78 8.82 -1.29 -12.80
N GLU A 79 9.99 -1.07 -12.19
CA GLU A 79 11.01 -0.16 -12.74
C GLU A 79 11.61 -0.67 -14.07
N GLU A 80 11.82 -1.98 -14.17
CA GLU A 80 12.26 -2.62 -15.41
C GLU A 80 11.15 -2.53 -16.47
N GLN A 81 9.90 -2.80 -16.10
CA GLN A 81 8.75 -2.68 -16.99
C GLN A 81 8.58 -1.25 -17.52
N ILE A 82 8.76 -0.23 -16.67
CA ILE A 82 8.77 1.18 -17.10
C ILE A 82 9.88 1.41 -18.12
N SER A 83 11.08 0.89 -17.86
CA SER A 83 12.26 1.06 -18.73
C SER A 83 12.07 0.37 -20.08
N MET A 84 11.60 -0.88 -20.09
CA MET A 84 11.25 -1.62 -21.30
C MET A 84 10.16 -0.92 -22.09
N ARG A 85 9.11 -0.44 -21.41
CA ARG A 85 8.01 0.28 -22.04
C ARG A 85 8.48 1.60 -22.63
N LYS A 86 9.37 2.37 -21.98
CA LYS A 86 9.94 3.58 -22.58
C LYS A 86 10.64 3.29 -23.91
N ASN A 87 11.37 2.17 -23.99
CA ASN A 87 12.01 1.73 -25.23
C ASN A 87 10.97 1.33 -26.30
N ALA A 88 10.01 0.46 -25.96
CA ALA A 88 8.97 0.02 -26.89
C ALA A 88 8.00 1.15 -27.31
N ASN A 89 7.75 2.10 -26.41
CA ASN A 89 6.93 3.27 -26.69
C ASN A 89 7.59 4.18 -27.73
N PHE A 90 8.92 4.26 -27.80
CA PHE A 90 9.59 5.01 -28.85
C PHE A 90 9.23 4.47 -30.25
N ASP A 91 9.17 3.13 -30.40
CA ASP A 91 8.77 2.47 -31.64
C ASP A 91 7.28 2.71 -31.95
N TYR A 92 6.41 2.58 -30.94
CA TYR A 92 4.96 2.80 -31.09
C TYR A 92 4.62 4.26 -31.39
N MET A 93 5.24 5.20 -30.69
CA MET A 93 5.05 6.64 -30.87
C MET A 93 5.50 7.09 -32.26
N THR A 94 6.58 6.52 -32.78
CA THR A 94 7.01 6.76 -34.16
C THR A 94 5.94 6.30 -35.16
N GLY A 95 5.39 5.09 -35.00
CA GLY A 95 4.31 4.58 -35.85
C GLY A 95 3.00 5.38 -35.73
N LEU A 96 2.63 5.76 -34.51
CA LEU A 96 1.43 6.55 -34.23
C LEU A 96 1.56 7.98 -34.77
N HIS A 97 2.74 8.59 -34.66
CA HIS A 97 3.04 9.89 -35.26
C HIS A 97 2.79 9.86 -36.78
N PHE A 98 3.31 8.86 -37.48
CA PHE A 98 3.08 8.70 -38.92
C PHE A 98 1.59 8.52 -39.25
N PHE A 99 0.86 7.76 -38.45
CA PHE A 99 -0.58 7.58 -38.63
C PHE A 99 -1.39 8.87 -38.41
N ILE A 100 -1.13 9.59 -37.30
CA ILE A 100 -1.84 10.83 -36.95
C ILE A 100 -1.53 11.93 -37.97
N THR A 101 -0.27 12.11 -38.35
CA THR A 101 0.12 13.13 -39.34
C THR A 101 -0.41 12.83 -40.73
N ALA A 102 -0.60 11.55 -41.08
CA ALA A 102 -1.26 11.15 -42.32
C ALA A 102 -2.81 11.29 -42.27
N ASN A 103 -3.40 11.43 -41.08
CA ASN A 103 -4.85 11.44 -40.90
C ASN A 103 -5.39 12.85 -40.56
N LYS A 104 -5.87 13.53 -41.59
CA LYS A 104 -6.52 14.86 -41.56
C LYS A 104 -7.75 14.98 -40.66
N ASN A 105 -8.30 13.88 -40.14
CA ASN A 105 -9.43 13.89 -39.21
C ASN A 105 -9.01 13.83 -37.72
N PHE A 106 -7.72 13.72 -37.42
CA PHE A 106 -7.24 13.78 -36.03
C PHE A 106 -7.11 15.23 -35.56
N HIS A 107 -7.82 15.58 -34.48
CA HIS A 107 -7.83 16.92 -33.90
C HIS A 107 -6.82 17.13 -32.78
N TYR A 108 -6.22 16.05 -32.27
CA TYR A 108 -5.15 16.10 -31.27
C TYR A 108 -3.81 15.92 -31.95
N ASN A 109 -2.86 16.80 -31.64
CA ASN A 109 -1.51 16.67 -32.16
C ASN A 109 -0.74 15.59 -31.38
N PHE A 110 0.32 15.10 -32.01
CA PHE A 110 1.23 14.12 -31.41
C PHE A 110 1.81 14.60 -30.06
N GLY A 111 2.11 15.90 -29.93
CA GLY A 111 2.65 16.48 -28.71
C GLY A 111 1.74 16.32 -27.48
N PHE A 112 0.41 16.28 -27.64
CA PHE A 112 -0.50 15.99 -26.53
C PHE A 112 -0.35 14.55 -26.01
N PHE A 113 -0.19 13.57 -26.90
CA PHE A 113 -0.01 12.17 -26.52
C PHE A 113 1.33 11.95 -25.80
N GLU A 114 2.40 12.55 -26.32
CA GLU A 114 3.72 12.53 -25.69
C GLU A 114 3.67 13.07 -24.25
N GLN A 115 3.01 14.21 -24.05
CA GLN A 115 2.82 14.80 -22.71
C GLN A 115 2.06 13.90 -21.74
N GLN A 116 1.02 13.18 -22.20
CA GLN A 116 0.26 12.28 -21.32
C GLN A 116 1.08 11.06 -20.90
N ILE A 117 1.90 10.52 -21.82
CA ILE A 117 2.80 9.41 -21.52
C ILE A 117 3.89 9.86 -20.55
N ASP A 118 4.51 11.02 -20.79
CA ASP A 118 5.52 11.58 -19.89
C ASP A 118 4.94 11.84 -18.49
N PHE A 119 3.71 12.35 -18.41
CA PHE A 119 3.02 12.54 -17.15
C PHE A 119 2.78 11.21 -16.41
N PHE A 120 2.32 10.18 -17.13
CA PHE A 120 2.12 8.85 -16.57
C PHE A 120 3.45 8.25 -16.06
N ASP A 121 4.54 8.46 -16.79
CA ASP A 121 5.87 8.02 -16.35
C ASP A 121 6.31 8.70 -15.08
N GLN A 122 6.08 10.00 -14.95
CA GLN A 122 6.41 10.72 -13.72
C GLN A 122 5.65 10.16 -12.52
N ILE A 123 4.39 9.75 -12.70
CA ILE A 123 3.61 9.08 -11.65
C ILE A 123 4.24 7.74 -11.28
N LEU A 124 4.53 6.89 -12.27
CA LEU A 124 5.10 5.56 -12.02
C LEU A 124 6.50 5.65 -11.36
N ASN A 125 7.37 6.55 -11.81
CA ASN A 125 8.68 6.76 -11.20
C ASN A 125 8.57 7.31 -9.76
N GLY A 126 7.61 8.23 -9.53
CA GLY A 126 7.30 8.73 -8.19
C GLY A 126 6.78 7.65 -7.26
N TRP A 127 6.01 6.70 -7.81
CA TRP A 127 5.52 5.53 -7.09
C TRP A 127 6.66 4.55 -6.73
N CYS A 128 7.57 4.27 -7.67
CA CYS A 128 8.79 3.51 -7.35
C CYS A 128 9.58 4.20 -6.23
N SER A 129 9.81 5.52 -6.33
CA SER A 129 10.53 6.26 -5.29
C SER A 129 9.85 6.14 -3.92
N PHE A 130 8.52 6.27 -3.86
CA PHE A 130 7.73 6.12 -2.63
C PHE A 130 7.92 4.75 -1.99
N LEU A 131 7.74 3.68 -2.76
CA LEU A 131 7.84 2.33 -2.22
C LEU A 131 9.28 1.99 -1.77
N ASP A 132 10.32 2.51 -2.44
CA ASP A 132 11.71 2.34 -1.98
C ASP A 132 11.99 3.07 -0.68
N GLN A 133 11.39 4.26 -0.50
CA GLN A 133 11.50 4.99 0.76
C GLN A 133 10.82 4.22 1.89
N VAL A 134 9.62 3.69 1.65
CA VAL A 134 8.89 2.87 2.64
C VAL A 134 9.69 1.62 3.01
N VAL A 135 10.19 0.85 2.04
CA VAL A 135 11.02 -0.34 2.32
C VAL A 135 12.26 0.03 3.14
N ARG A 136 12.99 1.09 2.76
CA ARG A 136 14.17 1.55 3.50
C ARG A 136 13.87 1.97 4.94
N ASP A 137 12.77 2.68 5.15
CA ASP A 137 12.42 3.15 6.48
C ASP A 137 11.91 2.00 7.36
N VAL A 138 11.07 1.11 6.83
CA VAL A 138 10.53 -0.06 7.55
C VAL A 138 11.65 -1.04 7.92
N THR A 139 12.58 -1.33 7.01
CA THR A 139 13.73 -2.24 7.27
C THR A 139 14.68 -1.71 8.33
N ALA A 140 14.74 -0.38 8.51
CA ALA A 140 15.58 0.25 9.52
C ALA A 140 14.97 0.23 10.93
N LEU A 141 13.68 -0.06 11.08
CA LEU A 141 13.00 -0.05 12.37
C LEU A 141 13.54 -1.11 13.33
N GLN A 142 13.56 -0.79 14.62
CA GLN A 142 13.98 -1.73 15.68
C GLN A 142 12.85 -2.67 16.15
N GLY A 143 11.65 -2.57 15.56
CA GLY A 143 10.46 -3.27 16.03
C GLY A 143 9.75 -2.56 17.19
N PHE A 144 8.61 -3.11 17.60
CA PHE A 144 7.79 -2.56 18.68
C PHE A 144 7.96 -3.36 19.98
N ILE A 145 8.15 -2.66 21.11
CA ILE A 145 8.32 -3.27 22.45
C ILE A 145 6.96 -3.65 23.08
N THR A 146 5.86 -3.18 22.50
CA THR A 146 4.50 -3.54 22.94
C THR A 146 4.12 -4.96 22.49
N GLU A 147 3.29 -5.62 23.29
CA GLU A 147 2.68 -6.91 22.92
C GLU A 147 1.47 -6.72 21.99
N GLN A 148 0.90 -5.52 21.97
CA GLN A 148 -0.19 -5.18 21.06
C GLN A 148 0.36 -4.96 19.64
N CYS A 149 -0.44 -5.33 18.65
CA CYS A 149 -0.08 -5.09 17.27
C CYS A 149 -0.29 -3.62 16.89
N VAL A 150 0.47 -3.18 15.90
CA VAL A 150 0.53 -1.80 15.41
C VAL A 150 0.21 -1.79 13.94
N GLU A 151 -0.56 -0.79 13.50
CA GLU A 151 -0.78 -0.50 12.09
C GLU A 151 0.06 0.73 11.70
N LEU A 152 0.89 0.58 10.68
CA LEU A 152 1.61 1.68 10.03
C LEU A 152 0.89 2.01 8.73
N GLU A 153 0.35 3.22 8.64
CA GLU A 153 -0.27 3.76 7.43
C GLU A 153 0.68 4.71 6.72
N PHE A 154 0.72 4.63 5.39
CA PHE A 154 1.55 5.44 4.50
C PHE A 154 0.67 6.13 3.46
N ASP A 155 0.65 7.47 3.49
CA ASP A 155 -0.17 8.36 2.64
C ASP A 155 -1.68 8.06 2.61
N GLY A 156 -2.19 7.30 3.58
CA GLY A 156 -3.57 6.80 3.57
C GLY A 156 -3.85 5.77 2.49
N ILE A 157 -2.81 5.21 1.85
CA ILE A 157 -2.88 4.25 0.74
C ILE A 157 -2.46 2.87 1.22
N LEU A 158 -1.22 2.76 1.69
CA LEU A 158 -0.62 1.49 2.10
C LEU A 158 -0.69 1.35 3.60
N ARG A 159 -1.07 0.18 4.09
CA ARG A 159 -1.06 -0.15 5.50
C ARG A 159 -0.26 -1.43 5.72
N LEU A 160 0.59 -1.42 6.74
CA LEU A 160 1.28 -2.60 7.24
C LEU A 160 0.76 -2.89 8.64
N PHE A 161 0.34 -4.13 8.88
CA PHE A 161 -0.05 -4.60 10.20
C PHE A 161 1.10 -5.43 10.79
N LEU A 162 1.61 -5.01 11.95
CA LEU A 162 2.80 -5.56 12.55
C LEU A 162 2.54 -5.99 13.98
N CYS A 163 3.18 -7.08 14.40
CA CYS A 163 3.26 -7.44 15.81
C CYS A 163 4.74 -7.62 16.15
N LYS A 164 5.24 -6.82 17.10
CA LYS A 164 6.68 -6.73 17.44
C LYS A 164 7.55 -6.35 16.24
N ASP A 165 8.38 -7.27 15.76
CA ASP A 165 9.31 -7.11 14.65
C ASP A 165 8.86 -7.88 13.39
N THR A 166 7.63 -8.41 13.40
CA THR A 166 7.10 -9.23 12.32
C THR A 166 5.94 -8.51 11.63
N ILE A 167 5.97 -8.49 10.30
CA ILE A 167 4.86 -7.99 9.48
C ILE A 167 3.87 -9.15 9.29
N ILE A 168 2.64 -8.93 9.68
CA ILE A 168 1.58 -9.94 9.64
C ILE A 168 0.81 -9.85 8.32
N SER A 169 0.53 -8.64 7.86
CA SER A 169 -0.15 -8.40 6.58
C SER A 169 0.13 -6.99 6.05
N ALA A 170 -0.15 -6.80 4.77
CA ALA A 170 -0.22 -5.50 4.13
C ALA A 170 -1.60 -5.34 3.49
N SER A 171 -2.10 -4.11 3.37
CA SER A 171 -3.37 -3.83 2.69
C SER A 171 -3.36 -2.46 2.02
N LEU A 172 -4.27 -2.29 1.06
CA LEU A 172 -4.46 -1.04 0.34
C LEU A 172 -5.83 -0.45 0.59
N ASN A 173 -5.84 0.85 0.80
CA ASN A 173 -7.06 1.63 0.82
C ASN A 173 -7.45 2.03 -0.62
N LEU A 174 -8.27 1.21 -1.26
CA LEU A 174 -8.75 1.44 -2.64
C LEU A 174 -9.71 2.63 -2.77
N ASP A 175 -10.29 3.12 -1.67
CA ASP A 175 -11.06 4.37 -1.67
C ASP A 175 -10.14 5.57 -1.89
N SER A 176 -8.91 5.48 -1.37
CA SER A 176 -7.84 6.45 -1.60
C SER A 176 -7.08 6.21 -2.90
N PHE A 177 -7.47 5.28 -3.78
CA PHE A 177 -6.73 4.94 -5.00
C PHE A 177 -6.34 6.15 -5.85
N ASN A 178 -7.22 7.16 -5.96
CA ASN A 178 -6.93 8.35 -6.74
C ASN A 178 -5.76 9.19 -6.19
N THR A 179 -5.38 9.01 -4.92
CA THR A 179 -4.22 9.69 -4.32
C THR A 179 -2.90 9.14 -4.84
N ILE A 180 -2.89 7.97 -5.48
CA ILE A 180 -1.71 7.43 -6.19
C ILE A 180 -1.30 8.34 -7.34
N PHE A 181 -2.28 8.91 -8.07
CA PHE A 181 -2.03 9.81 -9.21
C PHE A 181 -1.74 11.25 -8.79
N LYS A 182 -1.74 11.57 -7.49
CA LYS A 182 -1.25 12.87 -7.04
C LYS A 182 0.23 12.97 -7.37
N LYS A 183 0.66 14.16 -7.77
CA LYS A 183 2.02 14.40 -8.27
C LYS A 183 3.06 14.10 -7.19
N ARG A 184 3.75 12.96 -7.32
CA ARG A 184 4.87 12.49 -6.47
C ARG A 184 6.23 12.85 -7.12
N THR A 185 6.48 14.14 -7.36
CA THR A 185 7.69 14.61 -8.06
C THR A 185 8.65 15.34 -7.12
N GLY A 186 9.96 15.08 -7.24
CA GLY A 186 11.02 15.78 -6.49
C GLY A 186 11.37 15.10 -5.16
N ASN A 187 11.76 15.89 -4.15
CA ASN A 187 11.99 15.44 -2.76
C ASN A 187 10.65 15.15 -2.05
N TYR A 188 9.87 14.23 -2.60
CA TYR A 188 8.60 13.84 -2.01
C TYR A 188 8.84 13.12 -0.69
N HIS A 189 8.15 13.56 0.35
CA HIS A 189 8.09 12.93 1.66
C HIS A 189 6.69 12.34 1.85
N TYR A 190 6.61 11.07 2.23
CA TYR A 190 5.33 10.46 2.51
C TYR A 190 4.88 10.80 3.93
N HIS A 191 3.57 10.94 4.13
CA HIS A 191 2.98 11.04 5.45
C HIS A 191 2.78 9.65 6.03
N PHE A 192 3.03 9.49 7.33
CA PHE A 192 2.74 8.25 8.02
C PHE A 192 1.86 8.47 9.25
N GLY A 193 1.09 7.43 9.60
CA GLY A 193 0.38 7.30 10.86
C GLY A 193 0.74 5.98 11.53
N LEU A 194 1.00 6.02 12.83
CA LEU A 194 1.20 4.84 13.67
C LEU A 194 -0.02 4.71 14.58
N TYR A 195 -0.72 3.60 14.42
CA TYR A 195 -1.93 3.30 15.16
C TYR A 195 -1.73 2.07 16.03
N LEU A 196 -2.20 2.14 17.27
CA LEU A 196 -2.25 0.98 18.15
C LEU A 196 -3.59 0.26 17.95
N CYS A 197 -3.53 -1.06 17.79
CA CYS A 197 -4.73 -1.87 17.57
C CYS A 197 -5.28 -2.42 18.89
N GLU A 198 -6.53 -2.11 19.20
CA GLU A 198 -7.22 -2.64 20.36
C GLU A 198 -7.94 -3.96 20.02
N GLY A 199 -7.40 -5.08 20.50
CA GLY A 199 -7.98 -6.43 20.30
C GLY A 199 -7.83 -6.98 18.87
N LYS A 200 -8.52 -8.10 18.59
CA LYS A 200 -8.43 -8.80 17.29
C LYS A 200 -9.15 -8.09 16.14
N LYS A 201 -10.00 -7.07 16.39
CA LYS A 201 -10.68 -6.29 15.36
C LYS A 201 -10.99 -4.84 15.80
N GLN A 202 -10.46 -3.91 15.00
CA GLN A 202 -11.07 -2.67 14.49
C GLN A 202 -10.95 -1.31 15.20
N LYS A 203 -10.69 -1.19 16.51
CA LYS A 203 -10.46 0.16 17.07
C LYS A 203 -8.98 0.50 17.04
N THR A 204 -8.60 1.30 16.05
CA THR A 204 -7.25 1.86 15.94
C THR A 204 -7.21 3.23 16.62
N GLN A 205 -6.24 3.42 17.51
CA GLN A 205 -5.96 4.73 18.10
C GLN A 205 -4.68 5.28 17.48
N LEU A 206 -4.77 6.45 16.83
CA LEU A 206 -3.60 7.15 16.34
C LEU A 206 -2.72 7.56 17.51
N MET A 207 -1.48 7.10 17.51
CA MET A 207 -0.49 7.39 18.55
C MET A 207 0.47 8.48 18.11
N VAL A 208 0.97 8.39 16.89
CA VAL A 208 1.88 9.37 16.32
C VAL A 208 1.71 9.43 14.81
N SER A 209 1.86 10.61 14.25
CA SER A 209 1.93 10.83 12.80
C SER A 209 3.11 11.73 12.47
N GLY A 210 3.56 11.66 11.23
CA GLY A 210 4.72 12.43 10.79
C GLY A 210 5.00 12.28 9.30
N GLN A 211 6.23 12.58 8.92
CA GLN A 211 6.73 12.42 7.56
C GLN A 211 7.94 11.50 7.51
N GLY A 212 7.94 10.58 6.56
CA GLY A 212 9.07 9.73 6.22
C GLY A 212 9.69 10.13 4.89
N ASP A 213 10.93 9.71 4.68
CA ASP A 213 11.75 10.18 3.57
C ASP A 213 12.73 9.13 3.02
N GLY A 214 12.66 7.88 3.49
CA GLY A 214 13.54 6.80 3.03
C GLY A 214 14.97 6.88 3.53
N LYS A 215 15.26 7.72 4.55
CA LYS A 215 16.60 7.81 5.16
C LYS A 215 16.86 6.73 6.21
N GLY A 216 15.99 5.74 6.36
CA GLY A 216 16.18 4.63 7.27
C GLY A 216 16.23 5.09 8.73
N LYS A 217 17.38 4.92 9.38
CA LYS A 217 17.58 5.29 10.79
C LYS A 217 17.49 6.81 11.05
N ASP A 218 17.67 7.63 10.03
CA ASP A 218 17.56 9.08 10.17
C ASP A 218 16.17 9.62 9.83
N SER A 219 15.27 8.75 9.34
CA SER A 219 13.91 9.10 8.93
C SER A 219 13.03 9.57 10.09
N GLY A 220 12.01 10.35 9.76
CA GLY A 220 10.99 10.73 10.74
C GLY A 220 10.21 9.53 11.29
N LEU A 221 10.00 8.49 10.48
CA LEU A 221 9.34 7.25 10.91
C LEU A 221 10.14 6.55 12.01
N TYR A 222 11.45 6.37 11.80
CA TYR A 222 12.32 5.73 12.78
C TYR A 222 12.33 6.47 14.12
N LYS A 223 12.42 7.81 14.07
CA LYS A 223 12.36 8.66 15.27
C LYS A 223 11.04 8.53 16.01
N ALA A 224 9.91 8.50 15.29
CA ALA A 224 8.59 8.34 15.88
C ALA A 224 8.40 6.97 16.54
N VAL A 225 8.90 5.90 15.92
CA VAL A 225 8.85 4.54 16.48
C VAL A 225 9.70 4.44 17.75
N ASN A 226 10.91 5.02 17.75
CA ASN A 226 11.76 5.02 18.96
C ASN A 226 11.09 5.79 20.10
N TRP A 227 10.55 6.98 19.82
CA TRP A 227 9.80 7.74 20.82
C TRP A 227 8.61 6.94 21.39
N PHE A 228 7.87 6.23 20.54
CA PHE A 228 6.77 5.37 20.97
C PHE A 228 7.26 4.23 21.88
N ASN A 229 8.36 3.58 21.52
CA ASN A 229 8.96 2.53 22.34
C ASN A 229 9.43 3.05 23.71
N ASP A 230 10.07 4.21 23.75
CA ASP A 230 10.51 4.87 24.99
C ASP A 230 9.31 5.20 25.90
N LEU A 231 8.20 5.66 25.31
CA LEU A 231 6.95 5.92 26.03
C LEU A 231 6.39 4.64 26.65
N VAL A 232 6.31 3.55 25.88
CA VAL A 232 5.83 2.24 26.36
C VAL A 232 6.69 1.73 27.50
N GLU A 233 8.02 1.85 27.39
CA GLU A 233 8.94 1.40 28.44
C GLU A 233 8.78 2.23 29.73
N SER A 234 8.65 3.54 29.61
CA SER A 234 8.38 4.45 30.73
C SER A 234 7.08 4.09 31.46
N LEU A 235 6.01 3.80 30.72
CA LEU A 235 4.72 3.39 31.28
C LEU A 235 4.82 2.04 32.00
N LYS A 236 5.51 1.05 31.42
CA LYS A 236 5.76 -0.26 32.06
C LYS A 236 6.52 -0.10 33.39
N LYS A 237 7.54 0.76 33.42
CA LYS A 237 8.31 1.05 34.66
C LYS A 237 7.44 1.67 35.74
N LYS A 238 6.62 2.67 35.39
CA LYS A 238 5.71 3.33 36.35
C LYS A 238 4.68 2.34 36.92
N TYR A 239 4.05 1.54 36.07
CA TYR A 239 3.06 0.55 36.50
C TYR A 239 3.66 -0.48 37.49
N ASN A 240 4.84 -1.00 37.18
CA ASN A 240 5.53 -1.96 38.04
C ASN A 240 5.98 -1.34 39.37
N ALA A 241 6.32 -0.05 39.40
CA ALA A 241 6.64 0.64 40.64
C ALA A 241 5.41 0.78 41.55
N THR A 242 4.24 1.09 40.98
CA THR A 242 2.98 1.18 41.74
C THR A 242 2.53 -0.17 42.27
N LEU A 243 2.70 -1.26 41.50
CA LEU A 243 2.38 -2.62 41.96
C LEU A 243 3.27 -3.12 43.10
N LYS A 244 4.50 -2.62 43.24
CA LYS A 244 5.41 -2.98 44.34
C LYS A 244 5.17 -2.19 45.63
N GLN A 245 4.35 -1.14 45.57
CA GLN A 245 4.00 -0.30 46.71
C GLN A 245 2.67 -0.68 47.35
N ASN A 246 1.89 -1.55 46.70
CA ASN A 246 0.65 -2.15 47.19
C ASN A 246 0.89 -3.63 47.56
#